data_AF-A0A973XCT3-F1
#
_entry.id   AF-A0A973XCT3-F1
#
_cell.length_a   1.000
_cell.length_b   1.000
_cell.length_c   1.000
_cell.angle_alpha   90.00
_cell.angle_beta   90.00
_cell.angle_gamma   90.00
#
_symmetry.space_group_name_H-M   'P 1'
#
loop_
_entity.id
_entity.type
_entity.pdbx_description
1 polymer ?
#
loop_
_entity_poly.entity_id
_entity_poly.type
_entity_poly.pdbx_seq_one_letter_code
_entity_poly.pdbx_strand_id
1 'polypeptide(L)'
;MKTRTLVTSLLIAIGSISAYAQTAADTVQRDVNQQTRIESGLKDGQLNTKEATRLERQQARMDRLQAKDLKDGSLSPRERLQLQHAQNRASRDIKAAETNGVKGNPQSASSQRLQVDVQRDVNQQARIEQGLQSGALTNHEAGKLERGQARVDRKEANAAANGHVGALEQAGIQHAENVQSERIFHTKHNAHMKKPVVQ
;
A
#
# COMPACT_ATOMS: atom_id res chain seq x y z
N MET A 1 9.18 34.64 62.15
CA MET A 1 9.85 35.16 60.95
C MET A 1 10.16 34.01 59.99
N LYS A 2 9.59 34.10 58.78
CA LYS A 2 10.02 33.53 57.48
C LYS A 2 9.90 32.02 57.23
N THR A 3 8.77 31.65 56.61
CA THR A 3 8.61 30.50 55.69
C THR A 3 9.24 30.82 54.33
N ARG A 4 9.83 29.80 53.66
CA ARG A 4 10.10 29.82 52.21
C ARG A 4 10.01 28.41 51.62
N THR A 5 8.84 28.05 51.12
CA THR A 5 8.63 27.00 50.12
C THR A 5 8.81 27.61 48.73
N LEU A 6 9.74 27.07 47.94
CA LEU A 6 9.86 27.36 46.51
C LEU A 6 9.36 26.13 45.76
N VAL A 7 8.13 26.20 45.25
CA VAL A 7 7.62 25.24 44.26
C VAL A 7 7.75 25.91 42.89
N THR A 8 8.69 25.40 42.10
CA THR A 8 8.92 25.78 40.71
C THR A 8 7.74 25.37 39.85
N SER A 9 7.04 26.36 39.31
CA SER A 9 5.91 26.18 38.39
C SER A 9 6.38 25.64 37.04
N LEU A 10 5.78 24.50 36.68
CA LEU A 10 5.81 23.81 35.41
C LEU A 10 5.14 24.67 34.31
N LEU A 11 5.92 25.12 33.32
CA LEU A 11 5.40 25.62 32.04
C LEU A 11 5.32 24.46 31.05
N ILE A 12 4.17 23.80 30.99
CA ILE A 12 3.81 22.94 29.85
C ILE A 12 3.50 23.89 28.68
N ALA A 13 4.42 23.99 27.73
CA ALA A 13 4.14 24.56 26.42
C ALA A 13 3.12 23.64 25.73
N ILE A 14 1.88 24.10 25.63
CA ILE A 14 0.84 23.47 24.81
C ILE A 14 1.25 23.70 23.35
N GLY A 15 2.01 22.76 22.80
CA GLY A 15 2.29 22.69 21.37
C GLY A 15 0.99 22.49 20.60
N SER A 16 0.72 23.38 19.66
CA SER A 16 -0.43 23.36 18.78
C SER A 16 -0.55 21.99 18.09
N ILE A 17 -1.72 21.34 18.23
CA ILE A 17 -2.06 20.12 17.51
C ILE A 17 -2.10 20.49 16.02
N SER A 18 -1.02 20.19 15.31
CA SER A 18 -0.99 20.27 13.86
C SER A 18 -1.98 19.25 13.30
N ALA A 19 -2.91 19.68 12.47
CA ALA A 19 -3.75 18.78 11.70
C ALA A 19 -2.85 17.85 10.88
N TYR A 20 -2.83 16.55 11.22
CA TYR A 20 -1.90 15.57 10.65
C TYR A 20 -1.97 15.57 9.11
N ALA A 21 -0.91 16.06 8.47
CA ALA A 21 -0.74 15.95 7.03
C ALA A 21 -0.46 14.48 6.67
N GLN A 22 -1.30 13.84 5.85
CA GLN A 22 -1.00 12.49 5.35
C GLN A 22 0.34 12.46 4.63
N THR A 23 1.22 11.60 5.10
CA THR A 23 2.56 11.37 4.57
C THR A 23 2.55 10.34 3.44
N ALA A 24 3.68 10.17 2.76
CA ALA A 24 3.86 9.05 1.85
C ALA A 24 3.63 7.71 2.57
N ALA A 25 4.15 7.57 3.79
CA ALA A 25 3.97 6.37 4.61
C ALA A 25 2.48 6.11 4.92
N ASP A 26 1.73 7.15 5.31
CA ASP A 26 0.28 7.00 5.58
C ASP A 26 -0.49 6.61 4.33
N THR A 27 -0.05 7.08 3.16
CA THR A 27 -0.68 6.73 1.89
C THR A 27 -0.44 5.24 1.60
N VAL A 28 0.81 4.76 1.66
CA VAL A 28 1.16 3.34 1.42
C VAL A 28 0.53 2.41 2.47
N GLN A 29 0.48 2.82 3.74
CA GLN A 29 -0.18 2.06 4.82
C GLN A 29 -1.64 1.76 4.47
N ARG A 30 -2.34 2.69 3.83
CA ARG A 30 -3.72 2.48 3.40
C ARG A 30 -3.82 1.47 2.27
N ASP A 31 -2.83 1.32 1.42
CA ASP A 31 -2.83 0.29 0.37
C ASP A 31 -2.54 -1.08 0.96
N VAL A 32 -1.63 -1.19 1.93
CA VAL A 32 -1.44 -2.43 2.73
C VAL A 32 -2.77 -2.89 3.32
N ASN A 33 -3.53 -1.98 3.92
CA ASN A 33 -4.84 -2.29 4.49
C ASN A 33 -5.87 -2.70 3.42
N GLN A 34 -5.82 -2.11 2.24
CA GLN A 34 -6.70 -2.46 1.12
C GLN A 34 -6.36 -3.84 0.56
N GLN A 35 -5.08 -4.14 0.32
CA GLN A 35 -4.61 -5.46 -0.12
C GLN A 35 -4.94 -6.55 0.91
N THR A 36 -4.75 -6.27 2.19
CA THR A 36 -5.10 -7.22 3.27
C THR A 36 -6.59 -7.57 3.27
N ARG A 37 -7.46 -6.60 2.97
CA ARG A 37 -8.90 -6.82 2.85
C ARG A 37 -9.25 -7.64 1.61
N ILE A 38 -8.63 -7.36 0.47
CA ILE A 38 -8.84 -8.13 -0.76
C ILE A 38 -8.39 -9.59 -0.54
N GLU A 39 -7.24 -9.78 0.09
CA GLU A 39 -6.71 -11.09 0.45
C GLU A 39 -7.68 -11.85 1.37
N SER A 40 -8.13 -11.20 2.45
CA SER A 40 -9.06 -11.80 3.41
C SER A 40 -10.37 -12.19 2.73
N GLY A 41 -10.90 -11.30 1.88
CA GLY A 41 -12.11 -11.55 1.11
C GLY A 41 -11.99 -12.71 0.13
N LEU A 42 -10.80 -12.92 -0.45
CA LEU A 42 -10.52 -14.10 -1.27
C LEU A 42 -10.46 -15.38 -0.44
N LYS A 43 -9.79 -15.33 0.72
CA LYS A 43 -9.60 -16.49 1.62
C LYS A 43 -10.91 -16.98 2.23
N ASP A 44 -11.79 -16.06 2.63
CA ASP A 44 -13.07 -16.38 3.25
C ASP A 44 -14.23 -16.50 2.23
N GLY A 45 -13.97 -16.20 0.96
CA GLY A 45 -14.94 -16.29 -0.14
C GLY A 45 -15.96 -15.16 -0.18
N GLN A 46 -15.76 -14.07 0.59
CA GLN A 46 -16.52 -12.83 0.43
C GLN A 46 -16.27 -12.14 -0.91
N LEU A 47 -15.13 -12.42 -1.55
CA LEU A 47 -14.81 -11.97 -2.90
C LEU A 47 -14.66 -13.18 -3.82
N ASN A 48 -15.26 -13.08 -5.01
CA ASN A 48 -14.92 -13.99 -6.10
C ASN A 48 -13.68 -13.50 -6.88
N THR A 49 -13.09 -14.38 -7.69
CA THR A 49 -11.88 -14.08 -8.47
C THR A 49 -12.05 -12.88 -9.40
N LYS A 50 -13.23 -12.68 -10.02
CA LYS A 50 -13.47 -11.55 -10.94
C LYS A 50 -13.55 -10.23 -10.19
N GLU A 51 -14.16 -10.22 -9.01
CA GLU A 51 -14.23 -9.04 -8.14
C GLU A 51 -12.85 -8.66 -7.63
N ALA A 52 -12.10 -9.61 -7.08
CA ALA A 52 -10.73 -9.38 -6.65
C ALA A 52 -9.88 -8.87 -7.82
N THR A 53 -9.96 -9.47 -9.00
CA THR A 53 -9.28 -8.97 -10.21
C THR A 53 -9.64 -7.52 -10.54
N ARG A 54 -10.91 -7.13 -10.41
CA ARG A 54 -11.33 -5.73 -10.62
C ARG A 54 -10.70 -4.80 -9.60
N LEU A 55 -10.62 -5.23 -8.35
CA LEU A 55 -10.02 -4.48 -7.25
C LEU A 55 -8.51 -4.37 -7.42
N GLU A 56 -7.79 -5.43 -7.82
CA GLU A 56 -6.36 -5.37 -8.16
C GLU A 56 -6.08 -4.39 -9.31
N ARG A 57 -6.97 -4.30 -10.31
CA ARG A 57 -6.83 -3.24 -11.35
C ARG A 57 -6.97 -1.83 -10.77
N GLN A 58 -7.74 -1.66 -9.69
CA GLN A 58 -7.86 -0.38 -9.01
C GLN A 58 -6.57 -0.08 -8.23
N GLN A 59 -6.02 -1.06 -7.51
CA GLN A 59 -4.74 -0.94 -6.79
C GLN A 59 -3.59 -0.61 -7.75
N ALA A 60 -3.48 -1.31 -8.88
CA ALA A 60 -2.53 -0.98 -9.94
C ALA A 60 -2.62 0.47 -10.46
N ARG A 61 -3.80 1.10 -10.38
CA ARG A 61 -3.99 2.52 -10.72
C ARG A 61 -3.61 3.44 -9.56
N MET A 62 -3.88 3.03 -8.32
CA MET A 62 -3.46 3.73 -7.11
C MET A 62 -1.94 3.82 -7.02
N ASP A 63 -1.25 2.69 -7.18
CA ASP A 63 0.21 2.61 -7.15
C ASP A 63 0.84 3.46 -8.25
N ARG A 64 0.21 3.49 -9.44
CA ARG A 64 0.64 4.37 -10.52
C ARG A 64 0.47 5.85 -10.18
N LEU A 65 -0.62 6.21 -9.52
CA LEU A 65 -0.88 7.58 -9.10
C LEU A 65 0.14 7.99 -8.03
N GLN A 66 0.40 7.15 -7.03
CA GLN A 66 1.43 7.39 -6.03
C GLN A 66 2.82 7.49 -6.63
N ALA A 67 3.17 6.61 -7.56
CA ALA A 67 4.42 6.66 -8.29
C ALA A 67 4.63 7.96 -9.08
N LYS A 68 3.54 8.61 -9.48
CA LYS A 68 3.56 9.92 -10.14
C LYS A 68 3.72 11.02 -9.10
N ASP A 69 2.93 11.01 -8.05
CA ASP A 69 2.85 12.08 -7.06
C ASP A 69 4.10 12.10 -6.16
N LEU A 70 4.73 10.94 -5.92
CA LEU A 70 5.99 10.83 -5.18
C LEU A 70 7.24 11.09 -6.04
N LYS A 71 7.09 11.27 -7.35
CA LYS A 71 8.21 11.38 -8.30
C LYS A 71 9.16 12.51 -7.93
N ASP A 72 8.64 13.64 -7.46
CA ASP A 72 9.45 14.83 -7.15
C ASP A 72 9.90 14.86 -5.68
N GLY A 73 9.66 13.78 -4.93
CA GLY A 73 10.16 13.57 -3.56
C GLY A 73 9.32 14.21 -2.46
N SER A 74 8.24 14.92 -2.79
CA SER A 74 7.29 15.47 -1.81
C SER A 74 5.86 15.39 -2.35
N LEU A 75 4.88 15.36 -1.45
CA LEU A 75 3.46 15.36 -1.80
C LEU A 75 2.85 16.75 -1.56
N SER A 76 2.42 17.40 -2.63
CA SER A 76 1.68 18.66 -2.52
C SER A 76 0.31 18.45 -1.84
N PRO A 77 -0.30 19.50 -1.25
CA PRO A 77 -1.65 19.39 -0.68
C PRO A 77 -2.70 18.87 -1.69
N ARG A 78 -2.57 19.25 -2.96
CA ARG A 78 -3.48 18.83 -4.03
C ARG A 78 -3.32 17.34 -4.36
N GLU A 79 -2.09 16.85 -4.45
CA GLU A 79 -1.80 15.42 -4.68
C GLU A 79 -2.29 14.57 -3.50
N ARG A 80 -2.06 15.03 -2.25
CA ARG A 80 -2.58 14.36 -1.06
C ARG A 80 -4.10 14.21 -1.10
N LEU A 81 -4.81 15.28 -1.43
CA LEU A 81 -6.27 15.24 -1.56
C LEU A 81 -6.73 14.30 -2.68
N GLN A 82 -6.03 14.31 -3.82
CA GLN A 82 -6.33 13.41 -4.94
C GLN A 82 -6.14 11.94 -4.55
N LEU A 83 -5.02 11.59 -3.92
CA LEU A 83 -4.72 10.25 -3.41
C LEU A 83 -5.76 9.81 -2.39
N GLN A 84 -6.08 10.68 -1.43
CA GLN A 84 -7.09 10.41 -0.41
C GLN A 84 -8.46 10.09 -1.03
N HIS A 85 -8.92 10.90 -2.00
CA HIS A 85 -10.18 10.63 -2.69
C HIS A 85 -10.16 9.32 -3.47
N ALA A 86 -9.05 9.01 -4.13
CA ALA A 86 -8.91 7.78 -4.90
C ALA A 86 -8.87 6.53 -3.98
N GLN A 87 -8.14 6.57 -2.87
CA GLN A 87 -8.14 5.50 -1.84
C GLN A 87 -9.50 5.35 -1.16
N ASN A 88 -10.21 6.45 -0.90
CA ASN A 88 -11.58 6.38 -0.36
C ASN A 88 -12.57 5.75 -1.34
N ARG A 89 -12.39 5.98 -2.65
CA ARG A 89 -13.16 5.27 -3.68
C ARG A 89 -12.82 3.78 -3.68
N ALA A 90 -11.54 3.42 -3.73
CA ALA A 90 -11.10 2.02 -3.70
C ALA A 90 -11.62 1.29 -2.45
N SER A 91 -11.51 1.89 -1.26
CA SER A 91 -12.03 1.31 -0.01
C SER A 91 -13.54 1.03 -0.05
N ARG A 92 -14.33 1.94 -0.64
CA ARG A 92 -15.78 1.74 -0.86
C ARG A 92 -16.05 0.64 -1.87
N ASP A 93 -15.28 0.57 -2.95
CA ASP A 93 -15.43 -0.47 -3.97
C ASP A 93 -15.10 -1.86 -3.41
N ILE A 94 -14.06 -1.98 -2.58
CA ILE A 94 -13.73 -3.20 -1.84
C ILE A 94 -14.89 -3.56 -0.92
N LYS A 95 -15.39 -2.59 -0.12
CA LYS A 95 -16.49 -2.87 0.82
C LYS A 95 -17.75 -3.34 0.10
N ALA A 96 -18.11 -2.67 -1.00
CA ALA A 96 -19.26 -3.04 -1.80
C ALA A 96 -19.11 -4.45 -2.37
N ALA A 97 -17.91 -4.84 -2.83
CA ALA A 97 -17.65 -6.19 -3.31
C ALA A 97 -17.74 -7.23 -2.19
N GLU A 98 -17.13 -6.99 -1.02
CA GLU A 98 -17.19 -7.91 0.14
C GLU A 98 -18.64 -8.19 0.61
N THR A 99 -19.54 -7.21 0.44
CA THR A 99 -20.91 -7.27 1.00
C THR A 99 -22.02 -7.45 -0.03
N ASN A 100 -21.72 -7.63 -1.32
CA ASN A 100 -22.76 -7.71 -2.37
C ASN A 100 -23.51 -9.05 -2.43
N GLY A 101 -23.15 -10.02 -1.58
CA GLY A 101 -23.78 -11.34 -1.52
C GLY A 101 -23.30 -12.33 -2.58
N VAL A 102 -22.41 -11.93 -3.49
CA VAL A 102 -21.75 -12.84 -4.42
C VAL A 102 -20.64 -13.57 -3.67
N LYS A 103 -20.62 -14.91 -3.75
CA LYS A 103 -19.61 -15.72 -3.06
C LYS A 103 -18.59 -16.29 -4.05
N GLY A 104 -17.33 -16.24 -3.65
CA GLY A 104 -16.23 -16.91 -4.33
C GLY A 104 -16.12 -18.39 -3.93
N ASN A 105 -15.31 -19.13 -4.67
CA ASN A 105 -14.79 -20.43 -4.24
C ASN A 105 -13.30 -20.29 -3.89
N PRO A 106 -12.95 -20.13 -2.59
CA PRO A 106 -11.55 -19.99 -2.14
C PRO A 106 -10.67 -21.18 -2.50
N GLN A 107 -11.26 -22.36 -2.70
CA GLN A 107 -10.54 -23.60 -3.00
C GLN A 107 -10.32 -23.82 -4.50
N SER A 108 -10.90 -22.98 -5.36
CA SER A 108 -10.63 -23.07 -6.80
C SER A 108 -9.17 -22.74 -7.11
N ALA A 109 -8.57 -23.43 -8.08
CA ALA A 109 -7.17 -23.21 -8.44
C ALA A 109 -6.88 -21.75 -8.82
N SER A 110 -7.80 -21.07 -9.50
CA SER A 110 -7.66 -19.64 -9.83
C SER A 110 -7.68 -18.76 -8.57
N SER A 111 -8.55 -19.06 -7.60
CA SER A 111 -8.61 -18.30 -6.35
C SER A 111 -7.35 -18.51 -5.51
N GLN A 112 -6.87 -19.75 -5.41
CA GLN A 112 -5.65 -20.05 -4.67
C GLN A 112 -4.42 -19.34 -5.25
N ARG A 113 -4.29 -19.30 -6.59
CA ARG A 113 -3.23 -18.54 -7.26
C ARG A 113 -3.31 -17.06 -6.93
N LEU A 114 -4.50 -16.46 -7.09
CA LEU A 114 -4.70 -15.04 -6.79
C LEU A 114 -4.47 -14.72 -5.30
N GLN A 115 -4.83 -15.61 -4.37
CA GLN A 115 -4.52 -15.45 -2.95
C GLN A 115 -3.00 -15.37 -2.70
N VAL A 116 -2.20 -16.17 -3.41
CA VAL A 116 -0.73 -16.13 -3.30
C VAL A 116 -0.17 -14.81 -3.83
N ASP A 117 -0.66 -14.35 -4.97
CA ASP A 117 -0.25 -13.10 -5.60
C ASP A 117 -0.57 -11.91 -4.66
N VAL A 118 -1.83 -11.77 -4.24
CA VAL A 118 -2.27 -10.69 -3.33
C VAL A 118 -1.54 -10.77 -1.98
N GLN A 119 -1.30 -11.96 -1.43
CA GLN A 119 -0.51 -12.10 -0.20
C GLN A 119 0.90 -11.56 -0.39
N ARG A 120 1.51 -11.78 -1.56
CA ARG A 120 2.83 -11.22 -1.85
C ARG A 120 2.75 -9.71 -1.93
N ASP A 121 1.76 -9.13 -2.61
CA ASP A 121 1.56 -7.68 -2.70
C ASP A 121 1.44 -7.01 -1.34
N VAL A 122 0.65 -7.58 -0.43
CA VAL A 122 0.57 -7.12 0.97
C VAL A 122 1.97 -7.03 1.57
N ASN A 123 2.79 -8.07 1.42
CA ASN A 123 4.15 -8.09 1.94
C ASN A 123 5.06 -7.09 1.22
N GLN A 124 4.88 -6.87 -0.08
CA GLN A 124 5.67 -5.87 -0.82
C GLN A 124 5.35 -4.46 -0.34
N GLN A 125 4.07 -4.14 -0.25
CA GLN A 125 3.57 -2.85 0.22
C GLN A 125 4.01 -2.57 1.66
N ALA A 126 3.88 -3.55 2.56
CA ALA A 126 4.33 -3.41 3.94
C ALA A 126 5.84 -3.15 4.05
N ARG A 127 6.67 -3.74 3.17
CA ARG A 127 8.11 -3.46 3.16
C ARG A 127 8.43 -2.05 2.67
N ILE A 128 7.68 -1.52 1.69
CA ILE A 128 7.82 -0.15 1.21
C ILE A 128 7.39 0.82 2.30
N GLU A 129 6.24 0.58 2.93
CA GLU A 129 5.72 1.34 4.05
C GLU A 129 6.75 1.42 5.21
N GLN A 130 7.25 0.28 5.66
CA GLN A 130 8.29 0.21 6.69
C GLN A 130 9.54 0.98 6.28
N GLY A 131 9.91 0.93 5.00
CA GLY A 131 11.04 1.66 4.46
C GLY A 131 10.84 3.18 4.54
N LEU A 132 9.64 3.67 4.25
CA LEU A 132 9.26 5.08 4.41
C LEU A 132 9.24 5.49 5.89
N GLN A 133 8.63 4.69 6.76
CA GLN A 133 8.53 4.97 8.20
C GLN A 133 9.90 5.03 8.89
N SER A 134 10.80 4.10 8.54
CA SER A 134 12.15 4.06 9.10
C SER A 134 13.13 5.05 8.47
N GLY A 135 12.75 5.70 7.36
CA GLY A 135 13.64 6.54 6.56
C GLY A 135 14.64 5.77 5.70
N ALA A 136 14.59 4.43 5.65
CA ALA A 136 15.38 3.62 4.73
C ALA A 136 15.05 3.91 3.25
N LEU A 137 13.82 4.35 2.98
CA LEU A 137 13.37 4.83 1.67
C LEU A 137 13.03 6.31 1.71
N THR A 138 13.47 7.04 0.69
CA THR A 138 12.91 8.36 0.39
C THR A 138 11.56 8.24 -0.34
N ASN A 139 10.76 9.30 -0.30
CA ASN A 139 9.54 9.41 -1.10
C ASN A 139 9.79 9.12 -2.59
N HIS A 140 10.87 9.68 -3.16
CA HIS A 140 11.22 9.46 -4.57
C HIS A 140 11.49 7.99 -4.89
N GLU A 141 12.21 7.29 -4.02
CA GLU A 141 12.48 5.85 -4.18
C GLU A 141 11.22 5.02 -3.99
N ALA A 142 10.40 5.34 -2.99
CA ALA A 142 9.10 4.70 -2.83
C ALA A 142 8.25 4.87 -4.10
N GLY A 143 8.20 6.07 -4.68
CA GLY A 143 7.51 6.30 -5.96
C GLY A 143 8.06 5.46 -7.13
N LYS A 144 9.36 5.13 -7.15
CA LYS A 144 9.91 4.18 -8.12
C LYS A 144 9.47 2.74 -7.83
N LEU A 145 9.40 2.35 -6.56
CA LEU A 145 8.92 1.03 -6.14
C LEU A 145 7.42 0.87 -6.45
N GLU A 146 6.59 1.87 -6.15
CA GLU A 146 5.16 1.90 -6.50
C GLU A 146 4.94 1.78 -8.02
N ARG A 147 5.83 2.38 -8.84
CA ARG A 147 5.76 2.19 -10.29
C ARG A 147 5.97 0.74 -10.70
N GLY A 148 6.81 0.03 -9.96
CA GLY A 148 7.05 -1.40 -10.11
C GLY A 148 5.82 -2.21 -9.75
N GLN A 149 5.23 -1.94 -8.57
CA GLN A 149 3.99 -2.59 -8.11
C GLN A 149 2.85 -2.41 -9.12
N ALA A 150 2.60 -1.16 -9.54
CA ALA A 150 1.61 -0.83 -10.56
C ALA A 150 1.74 -1.60 -11.90
N ARG A 151 2.92 -2.15 -12.21
CA ARG A 151 3.14 -3.03 -13.37
C ARG A 151 2.86 -4.50 -13.06
N VAL A 152 3.23 -4.95 -11.86
CA VAL A 152 3.01 -6.30 -11.36
C VAL A 152 1.51 -6.55 -11.16
N ASP A 153 0.82 -5.72 -10.38
CA ASP A 153 -0.64 -5.81 -10.14
C ASP A 153 -1.43 -5.76 -11.46
N ARG A 154 -0.97 -4.92 -12.40
CA ARG A 154 -1.59 -4.85 -13.73
C ARG A 154 -1.42 -6.16 -14.50
N LYS A 155 -0.25 -6.79 -14.40
CA LYS A 155 0.04 -8.06 -15.05
C LYS A 155 -0.84 -9.16 -14.46
N GLU A 156 -0.94 -9.23 -13.14
CA GLU A 156 -1.81 -10.16 -12.41
C GLU A 156 -3.27 -9.99 -12.80
N ALA A 157 -3.77 -8.75 -12.73
CA ALA A 157 -5.15 -8.47 -13.05
C ALA A 157 -5.48 -8.66 -14.54
N ASN A 158 -4.48 -8.63 -15.42
CA ASN A 158 -4.65 -8.98 -16.83
C ASN A 158 -4.69 -10.50 -17.03
N ALA A 159 -3.85 -11.26 -16.32
CA ALA A 159 -3.93 -12.72 -16.34
C ALA A 159 -5.30 -13.20 -15.81
N ALA A 160 -5.74 -12.66 -14.69
CA ALA A 160 -7.02 -13.04 -14.08
C ALA A 160 -8.26 -12.45 -14.78
N ALA A 161 -8.10 -11.74 -15.91
CA ALA A 161 -9.16 -10.95 -16.55
C ALA A 161 -10.42 -11.74 -16.92
N ASN A 162 -10.25 -12.98 -17.35
CA ASN A 162 -11.32 -13.89 -17.74
C ASN A 162 -11.85 -14.71 -16.53
N GLY A 163 -11.33 -14.48 -15.32
CA GLY A 163 -11.62 -15.24 -14.11
C GLY A 163 -10.76 -16.50 -13.95
N HIS A 164 -9.73 -16.69 -14.77
CA HIS A 164 -8.81 -17.82 -14.73
C HIS A 164 -7.37 -17.34 -14.84
N VAL A 165 -6.50 -17.85 -13.97
CA VAL A 165 -5.04 -17.62 -14.05
C VAL A 165 -4.39 -18.94 -14.43
N GLY A 166 -3.77 -19.02 -15.60
CA GLY A 166 -3.08 -20.21 -16.08
C GLY A 166 -1.70 -20.39 -15.45
N ALA A 167 -1.13 -21.59 -15.56
CA ALA A 167 0.19 -21.90 -14.97
C ALA A 167 1.34 -21.08 -15.59
N LEU A 168 1.30 -20.84 -16.90
CA LEU A 168 2.31 -20.02 -17.59
C LEU A 168 2.20 -18.53 -17.20
N GLU A 169 0.97 -18.04 -17.05
CA GLU A 169 0.71 -16.68 -16.56
C GLU A 169 1.25 -16.52 -15.13
N GLN A 170 0.95 -17.50 -14.27
CA GLN A 170 1.45 -17.56 -12.89
C GLN A 170 2.98 -17.53 -12.84
N ALA A 171 3.66 -18.33 -13.67
CA ALA A 171 5.13 -18.33 -13.71
C ALA A 171 5.69 -16.96 -14.11
N GLY A 172 5.03 -16.29 -15.06
CA GLY A 172 5.40 -14.93 -15.45
C GLY A 172 5.17 -13.89 -14.36
N ILE A 173 4.07 -13.99 -13.62
CA ILE A 173 3.73 -13.13 -12.47
C ILE A 173 4.78 -13.32 -11.38
N GLN A 174 5.02 -14.57 -10.98
CA GLN A 174 6.01 -14.96 -9.97
C GLN A 174 7.41 -14.41 -10.26
N HIS A 175 7.84 -14.44 -11.52
CA HIS A 175 9.10 -13.85 -11.92
C HIS A 175 9.12 -12.32 -11.73
N ALA A 176 8.05 -11.64 -12.14
CA ALA A 176 7.95 -10.18 -12.00
C ALA A 176 7.92 -9.74 -10.53
N GLU A 177 7.19 -10.46 -9.69
CA GLU A 177 7.15 -10.21 -8.24
C GLU A 177 8.51 -10.47 -7.58
N ASN A 178 9.26 -11.50 -8.00
CA ASN A 178 10.60 -11.76 -7.47
C ASN A 178 11.56 -10.61 -7.81
N VAL A 179 11.56 -10.14 -9.07
CA VAL A 179 12.35 -8.98 -9.48
C VAL A 179 11.99 -7.75 -8.66
N GLN A 180 10.70 -7.56 -8.37
CA GLN A 180 10.23 -6.44 -7.57
C GLN A 180 10.62 -6.57 -6.10
N SER A 181 10.54 -7.77 -5.52
CA SER A 181 11.01 -8.08 -4.17
C SER A 181 12.49 -7.76 -4.00
N GLU A 182 13.32 -8.19 -4.96
CA GLU A 182 14.76 -7.87 -4.99
C GLU A 182 14.99 -6.37 -5.09
N ARG A 183 14.23 -5.66 -5.92
CA ARG A 183 14.34 -4.19 -6.03
C ARG A 183 14.01 -3.51 -4.71
N ILE A 184 12.95 -3.93 -4.01
CA ILE A 184 12.59 -3.39 -2.70
C ILE A 184 13.72 -3.63 -1.70
N PHE A 185 14.26 -4.86 -1.66
CA PHE A 185 15.35 -5.21 -0.77
C PHE A 185 16.58 -4.32 -1.00
N HIS A 186 17.07 -4.24 -2.24
CA HIS A 186 18.24 -3.44 -2.58
C HIS A 186 18.02 -1.94 -2.31
N THR A 187 16.82 -1.42 -2.58
CA THR A 187 16.54 0.01 -2.37
C THR A 187 16.46 0.36 -0.88
N LYS A 188 15.96 -0.55 -0.03
CA LYS A 188 15.95 -0.38 1.43
C LYS A 188 17.34 -0.47 2.07
N HIS A 189 18.22 -1.28 1.49
CA HIS A 189 19.56 -1.55 2.04
C HIS A 189 20.67 -0.83 1.29
N ASN A 190 20.34 0.07 0.36
CA ASN A 190 21.37 0.88 -0.27
C ASN A 190 22.05 1.72 0.83
N ALA A 191 23.40 1.75 0.85
CA ALA A 191 24.20 2.28 1.96
C ALA A 191 24.02 3.80 2.23
N HIS A 192 23.10 4.45 1.53
CA HIS A 192 22.64 5.78 1.84
C HIS A 192 21.59 5.69 2.95
N MET A 193 22.02 5.76 4.21
CA MET A 193 21.11 6.17 5.29
C MET A 193 20.63 7.58 4.96
N LYS A 194 19.37 7.68 4.50
CA LYS A 194 18.83 8.92 3.93
C LYS A 194 18.23 9.71 5.08
N LYS A 195 18.76 10.93 5.29
CA LYS A 195 18.36 11.79 6.42
C LYS A 195 16.83 11.84 6.51
N PRO A 196 16.24 11.65 7.70
CA PRO A 196 14.81 11.78 7.87
C PRO A 196 14.41 13.20 7.43
N VAL A 197 13.43 13.29 6.53
CA VAL A 197 12.76 14.57 6.25
C VAL A 197 11.93 14.85 7.50
N VAL A 198 12.46 15.72 8.35
CA VAL A 198 11.70 16.30 9.46
C VAL A 198 10.50 17.02 8.81
N GLN A 199 9.31 16.58 9.17
CA GLN A 199 8.05 17.21 8.76
C GLN A 199 7.80 18.48 9.55
#